data_AF-A0AAN4ZTS4-F1
#
_entry.id   AF-A0AAN4ZTS4-F1
#
_cell.length_a   1.000
_cell.length_b   1.000
_cell.length_c   1.000
_cell.angle_alpha   90.00
_cell.angle_beta   90.00
_cell.angle_gamma   90.00
#
_symmetry.space_group_name_H-M   'P 1'
#
loop_
_entity.id
_entity.type
_entity.pdbx_description
1 polymer ?
#
loop_
_entity_poly.entity_id
_entity_poly.type
_entity_poly.pdbx_seq_one_letter_code
_entity_poly.pdbx_strand_id
1 'polypeptide(L)'
;AFSASAMVILSAFFVAALCRWALAVEYDPPDCSERADGHYGGNCLSKFHTCRAGHVITSHCPHGLYFDRRNKRCDYPSTIDGCHHLKNELEAPDFDCDGLRNGPYSLPNTICSPTYVICHNEVASTRACPNYTVFDEEGHVNMQQLYICVHFPFTGMRFDR
;
A
#
# COMPACT_ATOMS: atom_id res chain seq x y z
N ALA A 1 44.20 -23.83 -13.72
CA ALA A 1 43.29 -24.24 -12.63
C ALA A 1 42.85 -22.99 -11.91
N PHE A 2 41.65 -22.49 -12.19
CA PHE A 2 41.12 -21.31 -11.50
C PHE A 2 40.61 -21.74 -10.13
N SER A 3 40.98 -21.01 -9.08
CA SER A 3 40.63 -21.38 -7.70
C SER A 3 39.12 -21.35 -7.50
N ALA A 4 38.61 -22.21 -6.61
CA ALA A 4 37.18 -22.30 -6.27
C ALA A 4 36.58 -20.92 -5.89
N SER A 5 37.39 -20.03 -5.33
CA SER A 5 37.02 -18.66 -4.97
C SER A 5 36.60 -17.80 -6.18
N ALA A 6 37.19 -18.01 -7.37
CA ALA A 6 36.87 -17.23 -8.57
C ALA A 6 35.51 -17.62 -9.20
N MET A 7 35.09 -18.87 -9.06
CA MET A 7 33.78 -19.35 -9.55
C MET A 7 32.61 -18.86 -8.67
N VAL A 8 32.83 -18.68 -7.36
CA VAL A 8 31.83 -18.14 -6.43
C VAL A 8 31.56 -16.66 -6.70
N ILE A 9 32.60 -15.90 -7.06
CA ILE A 9 32.46 -14.46 -7.35
C ILE A 9 31.67 -14.24 -8.65
N LEU A 10 31.99 -14.99 -9.72
CA LEU A 10 31.29 -14.89 -11.00
C LEU A 10 29.80 -15.29 -10.91
N SER A 11 29.47 -16.28 -10.08
CA SER A 11 28.08 -16.67 -9.83
C SER A 11 27.34 -15.65 -8.95
N ALA A 12 27.99 -15.06 -7.94
CA ALA A 12 27.38 -13.99 -7.13
C ALA A 12 27.06 -12.73 -7.96
N PHE A 13 27.91 -12.36 -8.92
CA PHE A 13 27.61 -11.26 -9.86
C PHE A 13 26.45 -11.58 -10.80
N PHE A 14 26.39 -12.82 -11.32
CA PHE A 14 25.27 -13.29 -12.12
C PHE A 14 23.97 -13.29 -11.31
N VAL A 15 23.98 -13.80 -10.08
CA VAL A 15 22.81 -13.79 -9.19
C VAL A 15 22.40 -12.36 -8.83
N ALA A 16 23.34 -11.44 -8.60
CA ALA A 16 23.01 -10.03 -8.31
C ALA A 16 22.45 -9.30 -9.55
N ALA A 17 22.94 -9.58 -10.76
CA ALA A 17 22.37 -9.07 -12.00
C ALA A 17 20.97 -9.67 -12.26
N LEU A 18 20.83 -10.98 -12.00
CA LEU A 18 19.56 -11.71 -11.99
C LEU A 18 18.68 -11.43 -10.74
N CYS A 19 19.09 -10.55 -9.84
CA CYS A 19 18.23 -10.09 -8.75
C CYS A 19 17.76 -8.66 -9.08
N ARG A 20 18.66 -7.83 -9.63
CA ARG A 20 18.33 -6.51 -10.18
C ARG A 20 17.32 -6.56 -11.31
N TRP A 21 17.36 -7.57 -12.20
CA TRP A 21 16.34 -7.73 -13.25
C TRP A 21 14.97 -8.20 -12.72
N ALA A 22 14.91 -8.81 -11.52
CA ALA A 22 13.72 -9.51 -11.02
C ALA A 22 12.97 -8.67 -9.97
N LEU A 23 13.65 -7.70 -9.35
CA LEU A 23 13.08 -6.82 -8.33
C LEU A 23 12.51 -5.51 -8.89
N ALA A 24 12.68 -5.23 -10.18
CA ALA A 24 12.11 -4.07 -10.85
C ALA A 24 11.01 -4.51 -11.83
N VAL A 25 9.94 -5.12 -11.31
CA VAL A 25 8.64 -5.06 -12.00
C VAL A 25 8.09 -3.66 -11.73
N GLU A 26 8.58 -2.68 -12.47
CA GLU A 26 7.86 -1.41 -12.59
C GLU A 26 6.56 -1.74 -13.33
N TYR A 27 5.42 -1.65 -12.64
CA TYR A 27 4.11 -1.75 -13.29
C TYR A 27 3.98 -0.54 -14.22
N ASP A 28 4.44 -0.72 -15.46
CA ASP A 28 4.48 0.33 -16.46
C ASP A 28 3.05 0.83 -16.71
N PRO A 29 2.82 2.15 -16.62
CA PRO A 29 1.50 2.71 -16.84
C PRO A 29 1.04 2.39 -18.27
N PRO A 30 -0.26 2.13 -18.49
CA PRO A 30 -0.74 1.78 -19.81
C PRO A 30 -0.48 2.89 -20.82
N ASP A 31 -0.03 2.52 -22.03
CA ASP A 31 0.05 3.44 -23.15
C ASP A 31 -1.36 3.90 -23.55
N CYS A 32 -1.60 5.21 -23.42
CA CYS A 32 -2.86 5.86 -23.73
C CYS A 32 -2.89 6.46 -25.15
N SER A 33 -1.80 6.40 -25.91
CA SER A 33 -1.68 7.04 -27.24
C SER A 33 -2.72 6.55 -28.24
N GLU A 34 -3.08 5.27 -28.15
CA GLU A 34 -4.08 4.62 -29.02
C GLU A 34 -5.32 4.12 -28.26
N ARG A 35 -5.45 4.45 -26.97
CA ARG A 35 -6.59 4.02 -26.15
C ARG A 35 -7.67 5.09 -26.08
N ALA A 36 -8.92 4.64 -25.99
CA ALA A 36 -10.04 5.51 -25.69
C ALA A 36 -9.90 6.13 -24.28
N ASP A 37 -10.52 7.29 -24.10
CA ASP A 37 -10.62 7.90 -22.78
C ASP A 37 -11.40 6.99 -21.82
N GLY A 38 -10.88 6.79 -20.61
CA GLY A 38 -11.49 5.90 -19.62
C GLY A 38 -10.54 5.41 -18.55
N HIS A 39 -11.06 4.55 -17.66
CA HIS A 39 -10.30 3.98 -16.55
C HIS A 39 -9.82 2.56 -16.87
N TYR A 40 -8.57 2.27 -16.52
CA TYR A 40 -7.84 1.05 -16.84
C TYR A 40 -7.05 0.60 -15.62
N GLY A 41 -7.13 -0.67 -15.26
CA GLY A 41 -6.44 -1.21 -14.10
C GLY A 41 -6.59 -2.71 -14.03
N GLY A 42 -5.78 -3.33 -13.17
CA GLY A 42 -5.98 -4.72 -12.78
C GLY A 42 -7.23 -4.88 -11.92
N ASN A 43 -7.82 -6.07 -11.96
CA ASN A 43 -8.94 -6.39 -11.08
C ASN A 43 -8.44 -6.49 -9.64
N CYS A 44 -9.25 -6.06 -8.67
CA CYS A 44 -8.89 -6.15 -7.25
C CYS A 44 -7.65 -5.33 -6.87
N LEU A 45 -7.30 -4.28 -7.63
CA LEU A 45 -6.18 -3.39 -7.32
C LEU A 45 -6.69 -2.07 -6.76
N SER A 46 -6.05 -1.56 -5.72
CA SER A 46 -6.32 -0.22 -5.19
C SER A 46 -5.83 0.87 -6.15
N LYS A 47 -4.95 0.55 -7.12
CA LYS A 47 -4.41 1.47 -8.11
C LYS A 47 -5.03 1.25 -9.49
N PHE A 48 -5.37 2.34 -10.18
CA PHE A 48 -5.84 2.34 -11.56
C PHE A 48 -5.28 3.54 -12.34
N HIS A 49 -5.50 3.56 -13.63
CA HIS A 49 -5.02 4.57 -14.56
C HIS A 49 -6.19 5.13 -15.36
N THR A 50 -6.18 6.43 -15.58
CA THR A 50 -7.16 7.11 -16.43
C THR A 50 -6.45 7.57 -17.68
N CYS A 51 -6.89 7.12 -18.84
CA CYS A 51 -6.50 7.70 -20.11
C CYS A 51 -7.41 8.90 -20.39
N ARG A 52 -6.80 10.05 -20.71
CA ARG A 52 -7.51 11.24 -21.15
C ARG A 52 -6.69 11.97 -22.19
N ALA A 53 -7.24 12.14 -23.40
CA ALA A 53 -6.59 12.83 -24.51
C ALA A 53 -5.16 12.32 -24.79
N GLY A 54 -4.96 11.01 -24.76
CA GLY A 54 -3.66 10.38 -25.00
C GLY A 54 -2.70 10.36 -23.80
N HIS A 55 -3.08 10.97 -22.67
CA HIS A 55 -2.25 11.02 -21.46
C HIS A 55 -2.75 10.08 -20.37
N VAL A 56 -1.81 9.45 -19.67
CA VAL A 56 -2.08 8.57 -18.53
C VAL A 56 -2.04 9.34 -17.21
N ILE A 57 -3.09 9.18 -16.41
CA ILE A 57 -3.20 9.72 -15.06
C ILE A 57 -3.33 8.55 -14.10
N THR A 58 -2.34 8.35 -13.25
CA THR A 58 -2.38 7.31 -12.23
C THR A 58 -3.19 7.78 -11.04
N SER A 59 -4.10 6.95 -10.55
CA SER A 59 -4.99 7.24 -9.42
C SER A 59 -5.16 6.01 -8.54
N HIS A 60 -5.63 6.20 -7.31
CA HIS A 60 -6.03 5.09 -6.47
C HIS A 60 -7.50 5.21 -6.11
N CYS A 61 -8.10 4.05 -5.86
CA CYS A 61 -9.42 3.95 -5.34
C CYS A 61 -9.50 4.53 -3.93
N PRO A 62 -10.67 5.09 -3.56
CA PRO A 62 -10.94 5.41 -2.17
C PRO A 62 -10.73 4.21 -1.27
N HIS A 63 -10.42 4.45 0.00
CA HIS A 63 -10.03 3.40 0.93
C HIS A 63 -11.08 2.29 1.06
N GLY A 64 -10.59 1.04 1.09
CA GLY A 64 -11.43 -0.15 1.16
C GLY A 64 -12.15 -0.49 -0.15
N LEU A 65 -11.95 0.31 -1.21
CA LEU A 65 -12.44 0.01 -2.55
C LEU A 65 -11.30 -0.44 -3.45
N TYR A 66 -11.64 -1.29 -4.41
CA TYR A 66 -10.71 -1.82 -5.38
C TYR A 66 -11.26 -1.61 -6.78
N PHE A 67 -10.36 -1.51 -7.76
CA PHE A 67 -10.74 -1.31 -9.14
C PHE A 67 -11.42 -2.57 -9.69
N ASP A 68 -12.69 -2.41 -10.04
CA ASP A 68 -13.45 -3.37 -10.80
C ASP A 68 -13.11 -3.20 -12.28
N ARG A 69 -12.36 -4.15 -12.83
CA ARG A 69 -11.96 -4.10 -14.25
C ARG A 69 -13.16 -4.19 -15.20
N ARG A 70 -14.25 -4.83 -14.78
CA ARG A 70 -15.48 -5.04 -15.56
C ARG A 70 -16.30 -3.76 -15.59
N ASN A 71 -16.53 -3.15 -14.43
CA ASN A 71 -17.33 -1.92 -14.30
C ASN A 71 -16.52 -0.62 -14.47
N LYS A 72 -15.19 -0.72 -14.63
CA LYS A 72 -14.27 0.41 -14.86
C LYS A 72 -14.33 1.47 -13.76
N ARG A 73 -14.56 1.04 -12.53
CA ARG A 73 -14.72 1.92 -11.36
C ARG A 73 -14.23 1.24 -10.10
N CYS A 74 -14.04 2.02 -9.05
CA CYS A 74 -13.78 1.48 -7.72
C CYS A 74 -15.08 0.95 -7.10
N ASP A 75 -15.07 -0.28 -6.62
CA ASP A 75 -16.20 -0.92 -5.96
C ASP A 75 -15.70 -1.73 -4.75
N TYR A 76 -16.63 -2.23 -3.94
CA TYR A 76 -16.28 -3.03 -2.78
C TYR A 76 -15.72 -4.40 -3.20
N PRO A 77 -14.71 -4.96 -2.51
CA PRO A 77 -14.18 -6.28 -2.85
C PRO A 77 -15.24 -7.40 -2.74
N SER A 78 -16.33 -7.16 -2.00
CA SER A 78 -17.48 -8.06 -1.92
C SER A 78 -18.34 -8.09 -3.19
N THR A 79 -18.37 -7.02 -3.97
CA THR A 79 -19.18 -6.86 -5.18
C THR A 79 -18.39 -7.18 -6.45
N ILE A 80 -17.06 -7.18 -6.38
CA ILE A 80 -16.18 -7.47 -7.52
C ILE A 80 -15.92 -8.98 -7.62
N ASP A 81 -16.28 -9.53 -8.78
CA ASP A 81 -16.02 -10.93 -9.12
C ASP A 81 -14.51 -11.25 -9.01
N GLY A 82 -14.15 -12.21 -8.17
CA GLY A 82 -12.75 -12.64 -7.97
C GLY A 82 -11.96 -11.89 -6.90
N CYS A 83 -12.56 -10.91 -6.20
CA CYS A 83 -11.90 -10.20 -5.10
C CYS A 83 -12.25 -10.73 -3.70
N HIS A 84 -12.83 -11.94 -3.59
CA HIS A 84 -13.29 -12.49 -2.31
C HIS A 84 -12.18 -12.73 -1.28
N HIS A 85 -10.92 -12.86 -1.71
CA HIS A 85 -9.77 -13.03 -0.81
C HIS A 85 -9.42 -11.75 -0.04
N LEU A 86 -9.85 -10.57 -0.53
CA LEU A 86 -9.62 -9.28 0.12
C LEU A 86 -10.63 -8.99 1.24
N LYS A 87 -11.54 -9.93 1.53
CA LYS A 87 -12.49 -9.83 2.66
C LYS A 87 -11.79 -9.81 4.02
N ASN A 88 -10.57 -10.34 4.10
CA ASN A 88 -9.80 -10.46 5.34
C ASN A 88 -9.06 -9.17 5.74
N GLU A 89 -9.28 -8.04 5.06
CA GLU A 89 -8.68 -6.75 5.43
C GLU A 89 -9.63 -5.86 6.28
N LEU A 90 -10.88 -6.30 6.47
CA LEU A 90 -11.89 -5.64 7.32
C LEU A 90 -12.02 -6.25 8.72
N GLU A 91 -11.49 -7.45 8.92
CA GLU A 91 -11.25 -8.04 10.24
C GLU A 91 -9.76 -7.85 10.50
N ALA A 92 -9.39 -7.12 11.55
CA ALA A 92 -7.99 -6.91 11.87
C ALA A 92 -7.31 -8.28 11.97
N PRO A 93 -6.22 -8.55 11.24
CA PRO A 93 -5.48 -9.80 11.40
C PRO A 93 -5.00 -9.88 12.84
N ASP A 94 -5.51 -10.86 13.60
CA ASP A 94 -5.13 -11.24 14.97
C ASP A 94 -4.73 -10.06 15.88
N PHE A 95 -5.46 -8.94 15.81
CA PHE A 95 -5.18 -7.79 16.66
C PHE A 95 -6.01 -7.92 17.93
N ASP A 96 -5.34 -8.35 19.00
CA ASP A 96 -5.96 -8.52 20.31
C ASP A 96 -6.10 -7.17 21.04
N CYS A 97 -7.33 -6.79 21.34
CA CYS A 97 -7.63 -5.59 22.13
C CYS A 97 -7.63 -5.87 23.63
N ASP A 98 -7.37 -7.11 24.08
CA ASP A 98 -7.32 -7.46 25.51
C ASP A 98 -6.27 -6.60 26.24
N GLY A 99 -6.73 -5.88 27.26
CA GLY A 99 -5.88 -4.99 28.05
C GLY A 99 -5.50 -3.67 27.38
N LEU A 100 -5.95 -3.42 26.15
CA LEU A 100 -5.81 -2.14 25.47
C LEU A 100 -6.96 -1.19 25.82
N ARG A 101 -6.71 0.12 25.74
CA ARG A 101 -7.74 1.14 25.94
C ARG A 101 -8.51 1.35 24.64
N ASN A 102 -9.72 1.89 24.74
CA ASN A 102 -10.44 2.30 23.55
C ASN A 102 -9.66 3.41 22.83
N GLY A 103 -9.31 3.21 21.56
CA GLY A 103 -8.45 4.13 20.81
C GLY A 103 -7.86 3.53 19.53
N PRO A 104 -7.16 4.35 18.74
CA PRO A 104 -6.45 3.90 17.55
C PRO A 104 -5.04 3.36 17.89
N TYR A 105 -4.62 2.32 17.18
CA TYR A 105 -3.36 1.59 17.37
C TYR A 105 -2.72 1.28 16.00
N SER A 106 -1.39 1.24 15.97
CA SER A 106 -0.66 0.81 14.77
C SER A 106 -0.78 -0.68 14.53
N LEU A 107 -0.57 -1.12 13.30
CA LEU A 107 -0.45 -2.54 13.00
C LEU A 107 0.88 -3.08 13.52
N PRO A 108 0.91 -4.30 14.10
CA PRO A 108 2.14 -4.91 14.58
C PRO A 108 3.18 -4.99 13.46
N ASN A 109 4.43 -4.73 13.81
CA ASN A 109 5.58 -4.72 12.89
C ASN A 109 5.52 -3.64 11.78
N THR A 110 4.70 -2.60 11.94
CA THR A 110 4.62 -1.49 10.97
C THR A 110 4.82 -0.15 11.67
N ILE A 111 5.79 0.64 11.21
CA ILE A 111 6.08 1.98 11.76
C ILE A 111 5.14 3.03 11.17
N CYS A 112 4.87 2.94 9.85
CA CYS A 112 3.96 3.83 9.14
C CYS A 112 3.00 2.99 8.29
N SER A 113 1.71 3.00 8.61
CA SER A 113 0.71 2.22 7.88
C SER A 113 -0.42 3.09 7.33
N PRO A 114 -0.88 2.89 6.07
CA PRO A 114 -2.09 3.56 5.56
C PRO A 114 -3.38 3.05 6.21
N THR A 115 -3.28 2.07 7.12
CA THR A 115 -4.36 1.45 7.88
C THR A 115 -3.97 1.34 9.36
N TYR A 116 -4.95 1.48 10.25
CA TYR A 116 -4.78 1.40 11.71
C TYR A 116 -5.93 0.64 12.34
N VAL A 117 -5.75 0.14 13.56
CA VAL A 117 -6.78 -0.59 14.30
C VAL A 117 -7.42 0.33 15.33
N ILE A 118 -8.75 0.32 15.43
CA ILE A 118 -9.48 0.93 16.54
C ILE A 118 -9.95 -0.17 17.46
N CYS A 119 -9.56 -0.09 18.73
CA CYS A 119 -10.17 -0.87 19.79
C CYS A 119 -11.38 -0.13 20.34
N HIS A 120 -12.52 -0.80 20.41
CA HIS A 120 -13.71 -0.31 21.10
C HIS A 120 -14.42 -1.46 21.82
N ASN A 121 -14.37 -1.45 23.15
CA ASN A 121 -14.91 -2.50 24.01
C ASN A 121 -14.38 -3.89 23.63
N GLU A 122 -13.04 -4.03 23.59
CA GLU A 122 -12.33 -5.28 23.24
C GLU A 122 -12.53 -5.75 21.79
N VAL A 123 -13.29 -5.01 20.98
CA VAL A 123 -13.47 -5.29 19.56
C VAL A 123 -12.47 -4.49 18.74
N ALA A 124 -11.63 -5.20 18.00
CA ALA A 124 -10.73 -4.62 17.01
C ALA A 124 -11.48 -4.30 15.71
N SER A 125 -11.24 -3.12 15.15
CA SER A 125 -11.80 -2.71 13.86
C SER A 125 -10.76 -1.97 13.03
N THR A 126 -10.49 -2.47 11.83
CA THR A 126 -9.54 -1.83 10.92
C THR A 126 -10.15 -0.59 10.27
N ARG A 127 -9.37 0.49 10.22
CA ARG A 127 -9.68 1.72 9.50
C ARG A 127 -8.52 2.11 8.60
N ALA A 128 -8.82 2.91 7.60
CA ALA A 128 -7.83 3.40 6.66
C ALA A 128 -7.72 4.92 6.73
N CYS A 129 -6.50 5.42 6.56
CA CYS A 129 -6.14 6.82 6.64
C CYS A 129 -6.46 7.55 5.34
N PRO A 130 -7.17 8.70 5.33
CA PRO A 130 -7.53 9.40 4.10
C PRO A 130 -6.32 9.96 3.34
N ASN A 131 -6.45 10.18 2.03
CA ASN A 131 -5.45 10.87 1.21
C ASN A 131 -4.02 10.31 1.29
N TYR A 132 -3.86 8.99 1.32
CA TYR A 132 -2.54 8.32 1.37
C TYR A 132 -1.69 8.68 2.59
N THR A 133 -2.32 9.19 3.64
CA THR A 133 -1.65 9.47 4.91
C THR A 133 -1.40 8.17 5.67
N VAL A 134 -0.48 8.19 6.64
CA VAL A 134 -0.08 6.99 7.39
C VAL A 134 -0.27 7.20 8.89
N PHE A 135 -0.57 6.15 9.63
CA PHE A 135 -0.59 6.15 11.08
C PHE A 135 0.80 5.80 11.63
N ASP A 136 1.27 6.57 12.61
CA ASP A 136 2.53 6.41 13.34
C ASP A 136 2.26 6.70 14.84
N GLU A 137 2.79 5.86 15.73
CA GLU A 137 2.62 5.98 17.19
C GLU A 137 3.49 7.08 17.81
N GLU A 138 4.51 7.58 17.11
CA GLU A 138 5.41 8.64 17.58
C GLU A 138 4.83 10.06 17.41
N GLY A 139 3.50 10.15 17.38
CA GLY A 139 2.71 11.35 17.10
C GLY A 139 3.14 12.61 17.86
N HIS A 140 3.91 13.46 17.20
CA HIS A 140 4.01 14.86 17.59
C HIS A 140 2.84 15.65 16.97
N VAL A 141 2.22 16.46 17.84
CA VAL A 141 1.45 17.72 17.67
C VAL A 141 -0.11 17.74 17.65
N ASN A 142 -0.61 18.52 18.61
CA ASN A 142 -1.81 19.39 18.74
C ASN A 142 -3.23 18.83 18.96
N MET A 143 -3.92 19.54 19.86
CA MET A 143 -5.11 19.20 20.65
C MET A 143 -6.45 19.34 19.91
N GLN A 144 -6.49 19.41 18.57
CA GLN A 144 -7.75 19.76 17.86
C GLN A 144 -8.14 18.92 16.63
N GLN A 145 -7.46 17.83 16.27
CA GLN A 145 -7.89 17.01 15.11
C GLN A 145 -8.11 15.52 15.42
N LEU A 146 -9.34 15.09 15.17
CA LEU A 146 -9.96 13.82 15.49
C LEU A 146 -9.39 12.66 14.65
N TYR A 147 -8.71 11.70 15.29
CA TYR A 147 -8.31 10.35 14.82
C TYR A 147 -7.21 10.26 13.72
N ILE A 148 -5.99 10.64 14.13
CA ILE A 148 -4.61 10.33 13.68
C ILE A 148 -4.36 9.70 12.28
N CYS A 149 -3.70 10.47 11.40
CA CYS A 149 -2.86 10.06 10.27
C CYS A 149 -1.85 11.20 9.95
N VAL A 150 -0.55 10.93 9.79
CA VAL A 150 0.55 11.88 9.56
C VAL A 150 1.03 11.93 8.09
N HIS A 151 1.52 13.11 7.67
CA HIS A 151 1.99 13.42 6.32
C HIS A 151 3.43 13.99 6.39
N PHE A 152 4.44 13.15 6.19
CA PHE A 152 5.82 13.63 6.03
C PHE A 152 6.11 13.90 4.55
N PRO A 153 6.27 15.17 4.10
CA PRO A 153 7.15 15.43 2.98
C PRO A 153 8.59 15.29 3.49
N PHE A 154 9.37 14.41 2.86
CA PHE A 154 10.82 14.35 3.03
C PHE A 154 11.43 15.74 2.84
N THR A 155 11.81 16.40 3.93
CA THR A 155 12.91 17.37 3.95
C THR A 155 13.51 17.46 5.34
N GLY A 156 14.72 16.94 5.50
CA GLY A 156 15.73 17.61 6.34
C GLY A 156 16.28 16.84 7.55
N MET A 157 17.57 16.52 7.43
CA MET A 157 18.61 16.65 8.46
C MET A 157 18.94 15.43 9.34
N ARG A 158 20.16 14.93 9.09
CA ARG A 158 21.03 14.27 10.06
C ARG A 158 21.01 15.04 11.39
N PHE A 159 20.85 14.29 12.48
CA PHE A 159 21.60 14.56 13.71
C PHE A 159 22.48 13.34 13.95
N ASP A 160 23.77 13.48 13.59
CA ASP A 160 24.81 12.71 14.23
C ASP A 160 24.83 13.05 15.73
N ARG A 161 25.16 12.02 16.52
CA ARG A 161 25.30 12.02 17.97
C ARG A 161 26.31 13.05 18.48
#